data_AF-A0A0E2BJD0-F1
#
_entry.id   AF-A0A0E2BJD0-F1
#
_cell.length_a   1.000
_cell.length_b   1.000
_cell.length_c   1.000
_cell.angle_alpha   90.00
_cell.angle_beta   90.00
_cell.angle_gamma   90.00
#
_symmetry.space_group_name_H-M   'P 1'
#
loop_
_entity.id
_entity.type
_entity.pdbx_description
1 polymer ?
#
loop_
_entity_poly.entity_id
_entity_poly.type
_entity_poly.pdbx_seq_one_letter_code
_entity_poly.pdbx_strand_id
1 'polypeptide(L)'
;MDLRIMKTFSIVTILIWLVFAGLQWNDPDPWLWIPLYMSVVFLYAGFIIYPTKTKLWLGTSLILSVLFSAGTVLAAMQIPNLSFDDEVTRETGGLFLSAVWSGILGYRIRKRETQREKSALPKG
;
A
#
# COMPACT_ATOMS: atom_id res chain seq x y z
N MET A 1 15.10 -12.54 5.54
CA MET A 1 15.08 -11.27 4.78
C MET A 1 15.71 -10.22 5.67
N ASP A 2 16.84 -9.65 5.27
CA ASP A 2 17.61 -8.69 6.08
C ASP A 2 16.70 -7.52 6.50
N LEU A 3 16.78 -7.12 7.77
CA LEU A 3 15.97 -6.04 8.33
C LEU A 3 16.19 -4.72 7.56
N ARG A 4 17.40 -4.53 7.00
CA ARG A 4 17.80 -3.38 6.18
C ARG A 4 17.06 -3.36 4.85
N ILE A 5 16.94 -4.50 4.16
CA ILE A 5 16.22 -4.60 2.88
C ILE A 5 14.76 -4.16 3.03
N MET A 6 14.11 -4.53 4.13
CA MET A 6 12.73 -4.11 4.37
C MET A 6 12.60 -2.62 4.68
N LYS A 7 13.53 -2.03 5.42
CA LYS A 7 13.55 -0.58 5.64
C LYS A 7 13.77 0.17 4.33
N THR A 8 14.75 -0.23 3.53
CA THR A 8 15.03 0.39 2.22
C THR A 8 13.83 0.31 1.30
N PHE A 9 13.20 -0.86 1.18
CA PHE A 9 11.98 -1.00 0.37
C PHE A 9 10.88 -0.06 0.85
N SER A 10 10.64 0.00 2.16
CA SER A 10 9.59 0.87 2.71
C SER A 10 9.88 2.35 2.46
N ILE A 11 11.13 2.78 2.55
CA ILE A 11 11.53 4.16 2.24
C ILE A 11 11.34 4.47 0.76
N VAL A 12 11.76 3.57 -0.13
CA VAL A 12 11.56 3.75 -1.58
C VAL A 12 10.08 3.85 -1.92
N THR A 13 9.24 2.98 -1.34
CA THR A 13 7.78 3.07 -1.48
C THR A 13 7.26 4.43 -1.02
N ILE A 14 7.68 4.93 0.15
CA ILE A 14 7.25 6.24 0.65
C ILE A 14 7.59 7.34 -0.36
N LEU A 15 8.83 7.36 -0.87
CA LEU A 15 9.26 8.38 -1.83
C LEU A 15 8.45 8.32 -3.13
N ILE A 16 8.20 7.12 -3.66
CA ILE A 16 7.39 6.94 -4.88
C ILE A 16 5.96 7.46 -4.67
N TRP A 17 5.33 7.11 -3.54
CA TRP A 17 3.96 7.57 -3.25
C TRP A 17 3.87 9.07 -2.97
N LEU A 18 4.92 9.68 -2.41
CA LEU A 18 5.00 11.13 -2.29
C LEU A 18 5.11 11.82 -3.65
N VAL A 19 5.87 11.24 -4.59
CA VAL A 19 5.92 11.74 -5.97
C VAL A 19 4.55 11.61 -6.63
N PHE A 20 3.87 10.48 -6.49
CA PHE A 20 2.51 10.32 -7.00
C PHE A 20 1.56 11.34 -6.39
N ALA A 21 1.58 11.55 -5.07
CA ALA A 21 0.78 12.58 -4.42
C ALA A 21 1.12 14.01 -4.90
N GLY A 22 2.39 14.30 -5.18
CA GLY A 22 2.80 15.57 -5.76
C GLY A 22 2.26 15.79 -7.17
N LEU A 23 2.24 14.75 -8.00
CA LEU A 23 1.70 14.82 -9.37
C LEU A 23 0.18 15.05 -9.40
N GLN A 24 -0.53 14.61 -8.35
CA GLN A 24 -1.99 14.75 -8.23
C GLN A 24 -2.48 16.20 -8.08
N TRP A 25 -1.61 17.16 -7.81
CA TRP A 25 -1.97 18.58 -7.87
C TRP A 25 -2.38 19.05 -9.28
N ASN A 26 -2.05 18.27 -10.32
CA ASN A 26 -2.47 18.56 -11.70
C ASN A 26 -3.78 17.87 -12.09
N ASP A 27 -4.39 17.08 -11.20
CA ASP A 27 -5.67 16.41 -11.45
C ASP A 27 -6.86 17.32 -11.10
N PRO A 28 -8.08 17.06 -11.62
CA PRO A 28 -9.25 17.87 -11.28
C PRO A 28 -9.74 17.62 -9.85
N ASP A 29 -9.49 16.43 -9.28
CA ASP A 29 -9.89 16.03 -7.92
C ASP A 29 -8.71 15.75 -6.95
N PRO A 30 -7.78 16.71 -6.75
CA PRO A 30 -6.56 16.50 -5.96
C PRO A 30 -6.88 16.15 -4.49
N TRP A 31 -7.99 16.68 -3.96
CA TRP A 31 -8.42 16.48 -2.59
C TRP A 31 -8.84 15.05 -2.28
N LEU A 32 -9.18 14.25 -3.29
CA LEU A 32 -9.45 12.83 -3.13
C LEU A 32 -8.16 12.01 -3.27
N TRP A 33 -7.41 12.26 -4.34
CA TRP A 33 -6.26 11.43 -4.72
C TRP A 33 -5.05 11.60 -3.79
N ILE A 34 -4.76 12.82 -3.34
CA ILE A 34 -3.64 13.08 -2.43
C ILE A 34 -3.83 12.31 -1.11
N PRO A 35 -4.97 12.38 -0.40
CA PRO A 35 -5.20 11.57 0.80
C PRO A 35 -5.09 10.06 0.57
N LEU A 36 -5.59 9.55 -0.57
CA LEU A 36 -5.50 8.13 -0.90
C LEU A 36 -4.03 7.69 -0.99
N TYR A 37 -3.19 8.42 -1.71
CA TYR A 37 -1.76 8.09 -1.80
C TYR A 37 -1.02 8.32 -0.49
N MET A 38 -1.38 9.37 0.25
CA MET A 38 -0.82 9.63 1.58
C MET A 38 -1.15 8.51 2.57
N SER A 39 -2.29 7.83 2.44
CA SER A 39 -2.61 6.68 3.31
C SER A 39 -1.59 5.53 3.18
N VAL A 40 -1.03 5.32 1.98
CA VAL A 40 0.04 4.35 1.75
C VAL A 40 1.36 4.84 2.36
N VAL A 41 1.66 6.14 2.23
CA VAL A 41 2.80 6.76 2.93
C VAL A 41 2.70 6.55 4.43
N PHE A 42 1.54 6.83 5.03
CA PHE A 42 1.30 6.65 6.47
C PHE A 42 1.44 5.18 6.89
N LEU A 43 0.93 4.24 6.10
CA LEU A 43 1.05 2.81 6.36
C LEU A 43 2.52 2.38 6.44
N TYR A 44 3.33 2.78 5.46
CA TYR A 44 4.74 2.39 5.40
C TYR A 44 5.61 3.15 6.41
N ALA A 45 5.37 4.46 6.60
CA ALA A 45 6.08 5.28 7.58
C ALA A 45 5.77 4.81 9.01
N GLY A 46 4.48 4.58 9.30
CA GLY A 46 4.03 4.07 10.58
C GLY A 46 4.64 2.72 10.93
N PHE A 47 4.74 1.81 9.97
CA PHE A 47 5.42 0.53 10.16
C PHE A 47 6.92 0.69 10.47
N ILE A 48 7.61 1.65 9.85
CA ILE A 48 9.03 1.93 10.14
C ILE A 48 9.20 2.50 11.56
N ILE A 49 8.34 3.45 11.95
CA ILE A 49 8.43 4.16 13.24
C ILE A 49 8.03 3.23 14.40
N TYR A 50 6.98 2.43 14.22
CA TYR A 50 6.43 1.54 15.25
C TYR A 50 6.41 0.07 14.82
N PRO A 51 7.58 -0.55 14.56
CA PRO A 51 7.68 -1.89 13.97
C PRO A 51 7.20 -3.01 14.88
N THR A 52 7.02 -2.74 16.18
CA THR A 52 6.55 -3.72 17.18
C THR A 52 5.03 -3.87 17.19
N LYS A 53 4.28 -2.90 16.64
CA LYS A 53 2.81 -2.90 16.59
C LYS A 53 2.28 -3.71 15.40
N THR A 54 2.79 -4.94 15.22
CA THR A 54 2.58 -5.73 14.00
C THR A 54 1.13 -6.07 13.72
N LYS A 55 0.32 -6.37 14.76
CA LYS A 55 -1.13 -6.61 14.62
C LYS A 55 -1.89 -5.39 14.08
N LEU A 56 -1.54 -4.19 14.55
CA LEU A 56 -2.15 -2.94 14.08
C LEU A 56 -1.84 -2.72 12.60
N TRP A 57 -0.55 -2.76 12.24
CA TRP A 57 -0.13 -2.53 10.85
C TRP A 57 -0.63 -3.60 9.88
N LEU A 58 -0.74 -4.86 10.33
CA LEU A 58 -1.37 -5.92 9.55
C LEU A 58 -2.86 -5.61 9.29
N GLY A 59 -3.60 -5.24 10.33
CA GLY A 59 -5.02 -4.87 10.19
C GLY A 59 -5.21 -3.68 9.24
N THR A 60 -4.45 -2.59 9.44
CA THR A 60 -4.50 -1.40 8.57
C THR A 60 -4.15 -1.75 7.12
N SER A 61 -3.10 -2.55 6.91
CA SER A 61 -2.68 -3.02 5.58
C SER A 61 -3.79 -3.79 4.87
N LEU A 62 -4.46 -4.72 5.56
CA LEU A 62 -5.53 -5.52 4.96
C LEU A 62 -6.76 -4.66 4.66
N ILE A 63 -7.16 -3.77 5.58
CA ILE A 63 -8.29 -2.86 5.37
C ILE A 63 -8.03 -1.96 4.15
N LEU A 64 -6.86 -1.32 4.07
CA LEU A 64 -6.51 -0.48 2.92
C LEU A 64 -6.46 -1.29 1.63
N SER A 65 -5.87 -2.48 1.66
CA SER A 65 -5.81 -3.36 0.47
C SER A 65 -7.20 -3.71 -0.05
N VAL A 66 -8.14 -4.03 0.85
CA VAL A 66 -9.54 -4.32 0.49
C VAL A 66 -10.26 -3.07 -0.03
N LEU A 67 -10.15 -1.93 0.64
CA LEU A 67 -10.78 -0.68 0.22
C LEU A 67 -10.30 -0.24 -1.16
N PHE A 68 -8.98 -0.28 -1.39
CA PHE A 68 -8.41 0.05 -2.70
C PHE A 68 -8.79 -0.96 -3.78
N SER A 69 -8.87 -2.26 -3.45
CA SER A 69 -9.32 -3.28 -4.40
C SER A 69 -10.78 -3.04 -4.79
N ALA A 70 -11.64 -2.73 -3.83
CA ALA A 70 -13.03 -2.40 -4.09
C ALA A 70 -13.15 -1.13 -4.96
N GLY A 71 -12.40 -0.07 -4.63
CA GLY A 71 -12.33 1.14 -5.44
C GLY A 71 -11.84 0.86 -6.87
N THR A 72 -10.82 0.02 -7.03
CA THR A 72 -10.30 -0.39 -8.34
C THR A 72 -11.38 -1.07 -9.17
N VAL A 73 -12.15 -2.00 -8.58
CA VAL A 73 -13.23 -2.69 -9.28
C VAL A 73 -14.31 -1.70 -9.70
N LEU A 74 -14.73 -0.81 -8.80
CA LEU A 74 -15.76 0.18 -9.09
C LEU A 74 -15.34 1.15 -10.19
N ALA A 75 -14.09 1.64 -10.15
CA ALA A 75 -13.54 2.53 -11.18
C ALA A 75 -13.37 1.79 -12.53
N ALA A 76 -12.89 0.54 -12.50
CA ALA A 76 -12.75 -0.28 -13.70
C ALA A 76 -14.09 -0.54 -14.41
N MET A 77 -15.20 -0.64 -13.67
CA MET A 77 -16.55 -0.78 -14.24
C MET A 77 -17.02 0.47 -15.00
N GLN A 78 -16.39 1.62 -14.77
CA GLN A 78 -16.73 2.88 -15.41
C GLN A 78 -15.90 3.14 -16.68
N ILE A 79 -14.85 2.36 -16.94
CA ILE A 79 -13.96 2.53 -18.09
C ILE A 79 -14.67 2.05 -19.36
N PRO A 80 -15.05 2.95 -20.29
CA PRO A 80 -15.69 2.55 -21.53
C PRO A 80 -14.67 1.99 -22.54
N ASN A 81 -13.46 2.53 -22.55
CA ASN A 81 -12.34 2.11 -23.38
C ASN A 81 -11.05 2.24 -22.58
N LEU A 82 -10.22 1.20 -22.60
CA LEU A 82 -8.94 1.22 -21.89
C LEU A 82 -7.95 2.13 -22.63
N SER A 83 -7.75 3.34 -22.13
CA SER A 83 -6.84 4.34 -22.67
C SER A 83 -6.03 4.98 -21.55
N PHE A 84 -4.73 5.13 -21.71
CA PHE A 84 -3.91 5.78 -20.68
C PHE A 84 -4.11 7.30 -20.61
N ASP A 85 -4.69 7.90 -21.65
CA ASP A 85 -5.08 9.30 -21.68
C ASP A 85 -6.43 9.54 -20.99
N ASP A 86 -7.17 8.46 -20.73
CA ASP A 86 -8.43 8.52 -20.00
C ASP A 86 -8.16 8.61 -18.49
N GLU A 87 -8.79 9.61 -17.87
CA GLU A 87 -8.63 9.94 -16.46
C GLU A 87 -8.99 8.76 -15.56
N VAL A 88 -10.16 8.16 -15.78
CA VAL A 88 -10.69 7.03 -15.00
C VAL A 88 -9.74 5.83 -15.08
N THR A 89 -9.14 5.60 -16.24
CA THR A 89 -8.13 4.53 -16.41
C THR A 89 -6.88 4.79 -15.57
N ARG A 90 -6.36 6.03 -15.55
CA ARG A 90 -5.20 6.41 -14.72
C ARG A 90 -5.51 6.31 -13.23
N GLU A 91 -6.67 6.79 -12.82
CA GLU A 91 -7.20 6.70 -11.46
C GLU A 91 -7.33 5.25 -10.98
N THR A 92 -7.91 4.39 -11.84
CA THR A 92 -8.02 2.94 -11.60
C THR A 92 -6.65 2.29 -11.40
N GLY A 93 -5.66 2.68 -12.21
CA GLY A 93 -4.28 2.24 -12.05
C GLY A 93 -3.67 2.64 -10.69
N GLY A 94 -3.93 3.88 -10.25
CA GLY A 94 -3.50 4.37 -8.94
C GLY A 94 -4.11 3.60 -7.76
N LEU A 95 -5.41 3.27 -7.85
CA LEU A 95 -6.11 2.44 -6.87
C LEU A 95 -5.55 1.02 -6.85
N PHE A 96 -5.33 0.42 -8.02
CA PHE A 96 -4.77 -0.93 -8.14
C PHE A 96 -3.39 -1.02 -7.52
N LEU A 97 -2.49 -0.09 -7.85
CA LEU A 97 -1.15 -0.04 -7.26
C LEU A 97 -1.20 0.13 -5.74
N SER A 98 -2.09 0.99 -5.24
CA SER A 98 -2.28 1.21 -3.80
C SER A 98 -2.83 -0.03 -3.09
N ALA A 99 -3.71 -0.81 -3.74
CA ALA A 99 -4.19 -2.08 -3.22
C ALA A 99 -3.07 -3.12 -3.07
N VAL A 100 -2.27 -3.27 -4.12
CA VAL A 100 -1.14 -4.20 -4.18
C VAL A 100 -0.10 -3.84 -3.12
N TRP A 101 0.31 -2.57 -3.04
CA TRP A 101 1.35 -2.15 -2.10
C TRP A 101 0.90 -2.21 -0.64
N SER A 102 -0.37 -1.91 -0.37
CA SER A 102 -0.98 -2.16 0.94
C SER A 102 -0.90 -3.65 1.28
N GLY A 103 -1.27 -4.54 0.37
CA GLY A 103 -1.25 -5.99 0.58
C GLY A 103 0.16 -6.58 0.76
N ILE A 104 1.16 -6.09 0.01
CA ILE A 104 2.57 -6.52 0.12
C ILE A 104 3.09 -6.33 1.55
N LEU A 105 2.77 -5.20 2.19
CA LEU A 105 3.21 -4.95 3.56
C LEU A 105 2.60 -5.97 4.52
N GLY A 106 1.29 -6.22 4.42
CA GLY A 106 0.58 -7.19 5.25
C GLY A 106 1.12 -8.61 5.09
N TYR A 107 1.36 -9.04 3.85
CA TYR A 107 2.00 -10.33 3.55
C TYR A 107 3.37 -10.44 4.24
N ARG A 108 4.19 -9.38 4.16
CA ARG A 108 5.52 -9.37 4.78
C ARG A 108 5.46 -9.40 6.30
N ILE A 109 4.53 -8.68 6.91
CA ILE A 109 4.31 -8.71 8.36
C ILE A 109 3.92 -10.13 8.78
N ARG A 110 2.92 -10.74 8.12
CA ARG A 110 2.46 -12.10 8.43
C ARG A 110 3.58 -13.12 8.28
N LYS A 111 4.34 -13.04 7.18
CA LYS A 111 5.50 -13.92 6.94
C LYS A 111 6.53 -13.81 8.08
N ARG A 112 6.82 -12.60 8.59
CA ARG A 112 7.73 -12.41 9.72
C ARG A 112 7.21 -13.04 11.01
N GLU A 113 5.94 -12.85 11.33
CA GLU A 113 5.32 -13.44 12.53
C GLU A 113 5.37 -14.97 12.50
N THR A 114 5.00 -15.59 11.37
CA THR A 114 5.06 -17.05 11.22
C THR A 114 6.48 -17.61 11.35
N GLN A 115 7.51 -16.88 10.91
CA GLN A 115 8.91 -17.30 11.10
C GLN A 115 9.34 -17.19 12.57
N ARG A 116 8.87 -16.16 13.29
CA ARG A 116 9.12 -16.02 14.73
C ARG A 116 8.48 -17.14 15.53
N GLU A 117 7.21 -17.45 15.24
CA GLU A 117 6.48 -18.57 15.85
C GLU A 117 7.23 -19.89 15.66
N LYS A 118 7.69 -20.19 14.44
CA LYS A 118 8.48 -21.39 14.13
C LYS A 118 9.81 -21.45 14.89
N SER A 119 10.49 -20.32 15.07
CA SER A 119 11.77 -20.26 15.79
C SER A 119 11.62 -20.37 17.31
N ALA A 120 10.43 -20.08 17.85
CA ALA A 120 10.14 -20.15 19.28
C ALA A 120 9.70 -21.55 19.75
N LEU A 121 9.41 -22.47 18.83
CA LEU A 121 9.09 -23.86 19.16
C LEU A 121 10.36 -24.59 19.63
N PRO A 122 10.29 -25.37 20.72
CA PRO A 122 11.43 -26.16 21.19
C PRO A 122 11.84 -27.15 20.10
N LYS A 123 13.14 -27.21 19.80
CA LYS A 123 13.70 -28.26 18.96
C LYS A 123 13.71 -29.54 19.80
N GLY A 124 12.85 -30.49 19.43
CA GLY A 124 12.85 -31.83 20.01
C GLY A 124 14.15 -32.57 19.76
#